data_AF-A0A1G6LWN3-F1
#
_entry.id   AF-A0A1G6LWN3-F1
#
_cell.length_a   1.000
_cell.length_b   1.000
_cell.length_c   1.000
_cell.angle_alpha   90.00
_cell.angle_beta   90.00
_cell.angle_gamma   90.00
#
_symmetry.space_group_name_H-M   'P 1'
#
loop_
_entity.id
_entity.type
_entity.pdbx_description
1 polymer ?
#
loop_
_entity_poly.entity_id
_entity_poly.type
_entity_poly.pdbx_seq_one_letter_code
_entity_poly.pdbx_strand_id
1 'polypeptide(L)'
;MTELRSAVARLRRQLAAHPAEFPDRVIAEEELAALDAHAAGGNPEIPRLRRSLLLIAGAIGSVSALGRGLGEVRDAVDLFGPSPRG
;
A
#
# COMPACT_ATOMS: atom_id res chain seq x y z
N MET A 1 10.30 9.45 -4.86
CA MET A 1 10.15 7.96 -4.86
C MET A 1 10.44 7.32 -3.51
N THR A 2 11.36 7.85 -2.71
CA THR A 2 11.78 7.24 -1.44
C THR A 2 10.66 7.13 -0.40
N GLU A 3 9.76 8.11 -0.29
CA GLU A 3 8.67 8.06 0.69
C GLU A 3 7.70 6.90 0.45
N LEU A 4 7.22 6.73 -0.79
CA LEU A 4 6.33 5.61 -1.13
C LEU A 4 6.99 4.26 -0.85
N ARG A 5 8.25 4.07 -1.25
CA ARG A 5 8.98 2.82 -0.97
C ARG A 5 9.17 2.60 0.53
N SER A 6 9.44 3.65 1.30
CA SER A 6 9.60 3.58 2.75
C SER A 6 8.28 3.18 3.44
N ALA A 7 7.16 3.80 3.03
CA ALA A 7 5.83 3.47 3.53
C ALA A 7 5.44 2.03 3.18
N VAL A 8 5.71 1.58 1.96
CA VAL A 8 5.46 0.20 1.51
C VAL A 8 6.29 -0.81 2.30
N ALA A 9 7.59 -0.56 2.47
CA ALA A 9 8.46 -1.41 3.27
C ALA A 9 7.99 -1.52 4.73
N ARG A 10 7.50 -0.42 5.30
CA ARG A 10 6.93 -0.40 6.64
C ARG A 10 5.65 -1.24 6.73
N LEU A 11 4.73 -1.07 5.78
CA LEU A 11 3.49 -1.84 5.73
C LEU A 11 3.76 -3.34 5.59
N ARG A 12 4.72 -3.75 4.75
CA ARG A 12 5.17 -5.16 4.66
C ARG A 12 5.69 -5.70 5.98
N ARG A 13 6.50 -4.93 6.71
CA ARG A 13 6.99 -5.34 8.03
C ARG A 13 5.86 -5.49 9.05
N GLN A 14 4.90 -4.58 9.04
CA GLN A 14 3.72 -4.68 9.91
C GLN A 14 2.88 -5.91 9.57
N LEU A 15 2.70 -6.21 8.27
CA LEU A 15 1.98 -7.41 7.83
C LEU A 15 2.70 -8.70 8.25
N ALA A 16 4.02 -8.75 8.06
CA ALA A 16 4.85 -9.89 8.44
C ALA A 16 4.90 -10.13 9.96
N ALA A 17 4.87 -9.04 10.74
CA ALA A 17 4.82 -9.09 12.20
C ALA A 17 3.41 -9.38 12.74
N HIS A 18 2.37 -9.34 11.91
CA HIS A 18 1.01 -9.58 12.34
C HIS A 18 0.68 -11.07 12.28
N PRO A 19 0.36 -11.71 13.42
CA PRO A 19 0.09 -13.14 13.47
C PRO A 19 -1.31 -13.53 12.97
N ALA A 20 -2.15 -12.57 12.55
CA ALA A 20 -3.48 -12.90 12.07
C ALA A 20 -3.42 -13.59 10.70
N GLU A 21 -4.17 -14.68 10.59
CA GLU A 21 -4.41 -15.39 9.35
C GLU A 21 -5.45 -14.60 8.55
N PHE A 22 -4.98 -13.66 7.73
CA PHE A 22 -5.86 -12.99 6.78
C PHE A 22 -6.16 -13.95 5.62
N PRO A 23 -7.44 -14.17 5.27
CA PRO A 23 -7.81 -15.06 4.16
C PRO A 23 -7.12 -14.65 2.85
N ASP A 24 -6.85 -13.36 2.67
CA ASP A 24 -6.24 -12.80 1.47
C ASP A 24 -4.83 -12.24 1.72
N ARG A 25 -4.13 -12.70 2.77
CA ARG A 25 -2.78 -12.22 3.14
C ARG A 25 -1.81 -12.26 1.97
N VAL A 26 -1.74 -13.40 1.28
CA VAL A 26 -0.81 -13.63 0.16
C VAL A 26 -1.10 -12.64 -0.96
N ILE A 27 -2.39 -12.38 -1.24
CA ILE A 27 -2.81 -11.41 -2.26
C ILE A 27 -2.36 -10.00 -1.87
N ALA A 28 -2.51 -9.62 -0.59
CA ALA A 28 -2.06 -8.33 -0.10
C ALA A 28 -0.53 -8.17 -0.20
N GLU A 29 0.25 -9.22 0.12
CA GLU A 29 1.71 -9.21 0.01
C GLU A 29 2.20 -9.11 -1.45
N GLU A 30 1.57 -9.83 -2.37
CA GLU A 30 1.84 -9.77 -3.82
C GLU A 30 1.53 -8.38 -4.38
N GLU A 31 0.37 -7.80 -4.05
CA GLU A 31 0.00 -6.45 -4.47
C GLU A 31 0.96 -5.39 -3.90
N LEU A 32 1.43 -5.56 -2.66
CA LEU A 32 2.46 -4.70 -2.05
C LEU A 32 3.79 -4.77 -2.81
N ALA A 33 4.19 -5.96 -3.27
CA ALA A 33 5.39 -6.14 -4.07
C ALA A 33 5.25 -5.51 -5.47
N ALA A 34 4.08 -5.65 -6.10
CA ALA A 34 3.77 -4.99 -7.37
C ALA A 34 3.77 -3.46 -7.25
N LEU A 35 3.24 -2.93 -6.13
CA LEU A 35 3.26 -1.49 -5.85
C LEU A 35 4.70 -0.96 -5.71
N ASP A 36 5.57 -1.69 -5.00
CA ASP A 36 7.00 -1.34 -4.87
C ASP A 36 7.71 -1.36 -6.22
N ALA A 37 7.45 -2.36 -7.06
CA ALA A 37 8.02 -2.47 -8.40
C ALA A 37 7.60 -1.30 -9.31
N HIS A 38 6.33 -0.88 -9.26
CA HIS A 38 5.87 0.31 -9.99
C HIS A 38 6.49 1.60 -9.47
N ALA A 39 6.66 1.72 -8.14
CA ALA A 39 7.36 2.84 -7.51
C ALA A 39 8.88 2.81 -7.80
N ALA A 40 9.44 1.65 -8.13
CA ALA A 40 10.82 1.46 -8.55
C ALA A 40 11.03 1.83 -10.02
N GLY A 41 10.08 1.50 -10.89
CA GLY A 41 10.15 1.63 -12.35
C GLY A 41 10.05 3.05 -12.92
N GLY A 42 10.06 4.08 -12.09
CA GLY A 42 10.21 5.47 -12.55
C GLY A 42 8.92 6.19 -12.95
N ASN A 43 7.88 5.46 -13.39
CA ASN A 43 6.62 6.05 -13.87
C ASN A 43 5.38 5.34 -13.27
N PRO A 44 5.14 5.49 -11.95
CA PRO A 44 3.99 4.89 -11.31
C PRO A 44 2.67 5.52 -11.78
N GLU A 45 1.74 4.69 -12.26
CA GLU A 45 0.40 5.15 -12.66
C GLU A 45 -0.49 5.36 -11.43
N ILE A 46 -0.85 6.61 -11.12
CA ILE A 46 -1.75 6.99 -10.01
C ILE A 46 -3.03 6.13 -9.93
N PRO A 47 -3.82 5.96 -11.01
CA PRO A 47 -5.03 5.14 -10.93
C PRO A 47 -4.73 3.67 -10.58
N ARG A 48 -3.57 3.16 -11.01
CA ARG A 48 -3.12 1.79 -10.69
C ARG A 48 -2.71 1.67 -9.23
N LEU A 49 -1.95 2.64 -8.70
CA LEU A 49 -1.58 2.70 -7.28
C LEU A 49 -2.82 2.77 -6.37
N ARG A 50 -3.79 3.63 -6.72
CA ARG A 50 -5.06 3.75 -5.96
C ARG A 50 -5.87 2.46 -6.00
N ARG A 51 -5.92 1.77 -7.14
CA ARG A 51 -6.60 0.48 -7.27
C ARG A 51 -5.96 -0.60 -6.41
N SER A 52 -4.63 -0.74 -6.45
CA SER A 52 -3.92 -1.70 -5.60
C SER A 52 -4.11 -1.39 -4.11
N LEU A 53 -4.13 -0.12 -3.70
CA LEU A 53 -4.44 0.25 -2.32
C LEU A 53 -5.82 -0.20 -1.86
N LEU A 54 -6.85 -0.10 -2.72
CA LEU A 54 -8.20 -0.56 -2.41
C LEU A 54 -8.27 -2.10 -2.32
N LEU A 55 -7.53 -2.83 -3.16
CA LEU A 55 -7.43 -4.28 -3.07
C LEU A 55 -6.76 -4.72 -1.77
N ILE A 56 -5.65 -4.07 -1.40
CA ILE A 56 -4.94 -4.30 -0.14
C ILE A 56 -5.88 -4.00 1.05
N ALA A 57 -6.64 -2.89 1.00
CA ALA A 57 -7.61 -2.55 2.05
C ALA A 57 -8.74 -3.58 2.18
N GLY A 58 -9.23 -4.12 1.06
CA GLY A 58 -10.25 -5.18 1.04
C GLY A 58 -9.73 -6.53 1.54
N ALA A 59 -8.49 -6.87 1.20
CA ALA A 59 -7.82 -8.12 1.59
C ALA A 59 -7.41 -8.16 3.08
N ILE A 60 -7.03 -7.01 3.63
CA ILE A 60 -6.62 -6.88 5.03
C ILE A 60 -7.83 -6.60 5.95
N GLY A 61 -8.87 -5.92 5.44
CA GLY A 61 -10.00 -5.44 6.23
C GLY A 61 -9.67 -4.25 7.13
N SER A 62 -10.61 -3.81 7.97
CA SER A 62 -10.48 -2.67 8.90
C SER A 62 -9.57 -2.97 10.11
N VAL A 63 -8.38 -3.51 9.89
CA VAL A 63 -7.43 -3.83 10.96
C VAL A 63 -6.72 -2.55 11.40
N SER A 64 -7.08 -2.05 12.58
CA SER A 64 -6.53 -0.79 13.12
C SER A 64 -5.00 -0.77 13.22
N ALA A 65 -4.35 -1.92 13.41
CA ALA A 65 -2.90 -2.05 13.48
C ALA A 65 -2.19 -1.76 12.13
N LEU A 66 -2.88 -2.05 11.02
CA LEU A 66 -2.38 -1.84 9.66
C LEU A 66 -2.89 -0.52 9.06
N GLY A 67 -3.94 0.08 9.66
CA GLY A 67 -4.52 1.35 9.22
C GLY A 67 -3.53 2.51 9.18
N ARG A 68 -2.57 2.58 10.11
CA ARG A 68 -1.53 3.63 10.09
C ARG A 68 -0.60 3.49 8.89
N GLY A 69 -0.07 2.29 8.64
CA GLY A 69 0.82 2.05 7.50
C GLY A 69 0.11 2.22 6.16
N LEU A 70 -1.16 1.80 6.08
CA LEU A 70 -1.99 2.01 4.90
C LEU A 70 -2.27 3.50 4.63
N GLY A 71 -2.48 4.29 5.70
CA GLY A 71 -2.62 5.74 5.62
C GLY A 71 -1.35 6.43 5.10
N GLU A 72 -0.17 6.04 5.59
CA GLU A 72 1.12 6.55 5.10
C GLU A 72 1.33 6.23 3.60
N VAL A 73 0.97 5.02 3.14
CA VAL A 73 1.06 4.68 1.71
C VAL A 73 0.07 5.49 0.88
N ARG A 74 -1.16 5.70 1.38
CA ARG A 74 -2.17 6.53 0.70
C ARG A 74 -1.71 7.98 0.55
N ASP A 75 -1.17 8.56 1.60
CA ASP A 75 -0.62 9.93 1.58
C ASP A 75 0.54 10.04 0.59
N ALA A 76 1.47 9.07 0.65
CA ALA A 76 2.57 9.01 -0.30
C ALA A 76 2.10 8.89 -1.75
N VAL A 77 1.05 8.10 -2.05
CA VAL A 77 0.44 8.01 -3.39
C VAL A 77 -0.22 9.32 -3.80
N ASP A 78 -0.84 10.05 -2.86
CA ASP A 78 -1.44 11.36 -3.13
C ASP A 78 -0.39 12.38 -3.58
N LEU A 79 0.82 12.33 -3.01
CA LEU A 79 1.94 13.18 -3.40
C LEU A 79 2.43 12.94 -4.84
N PHE A 80 2.15 11.78 -5.46
CA PHE A 80 2.47 11.55 -6.87
C PHE A 80 1.39 12.08 -7.81
N GLY A 81 0.16 12.28 -7.34
CA GLY A 81 -0.97 12.71 -8.15
C GLY A 81 -1.32 14.18 -7.92
N PRO A 82 -2.13 14.80 -8.80
CA PRO A 82 -2.85 15.99 -8.38
C PRO A 82 -3.72 15.59 -7.18
N SER A 83 -3.50 16.23 -6.04
CA SER A 83 -4.30 16.02 -4.84
C SER A 83 -5.78 16.11 -5.24
N PRO A 84 -6.61 15.10 -4.94
CA PRO A 84 -8.02 15.13 -5.22
C PRO A 84 -8.61 16.22 -4.32
N ARG A 85 -8.71 17.43 -4.87
CA ARG A 85 -9.49 18.50 -4.27
C ARG A 85 -10.90 17.96 -4.11
N GLY A 86 -11.34 17.87 -2.86
CA GLY A 86 -12.74 17.70 -2.50
C GLY A 86 -13.59 18.87 -2.96
#